data_AF-A0A933B3A6-F1
#
_entry.id   AF-A0A933B3A6-F1
#
_cell.length_a   1.000
_cell.length_b   1.000
_cell.length_c   1.000
_cell.angle_alpha   90.00
_cell.angle_beta   90.00
_cell.angle_gamma   90.00
#
_symmetry.space_group_name_H-M   'P 1'
#
loop_
_entity.id
_entity.type
_entity.pdbx_description
1 polymer ?
#
loop_
_entity_poly.entity_id
_entity_poly.type
_entity_poly.pdbx_seq_one_letter_code
_entity_poly.pdbx_strand_id
1 'polypeptide(L)'
;MKGEGKSIFGKSALIVMLSFTANGLGPAYAQGEKDFVVSLDPAARYSFVKGDEEKFRVHHWAKENFVGGVQDFSLKKENLAGDLSLFMEGHALVDENDLKGSLRLDRGELGFIRFDYEEFSRFYEGTGGVYRRFNALRVNELEEELELEIGRLAVEAVLTFENFPELGFLYERRFKDGAKSRLTW
;
A
#
# COMPACT_ATOMS: atom_id res chain seq x y z
N MET A 1 43.72 18.91 37.21
CA MET A 1 43.59 17.46 36.93
C MET A 1 42.55 16.93 37.92
N LYS A 2 41.37 16.45 37.53
CA LYS A 2 41.06 15.41 36.56
C LYS A 2 39.58 15.59 36.18
N GLY A 3 39.28 15.75 34.89
CA GLY A 3 37.93 16.00 34.40
C GLY A 3 37.09 14.73 34.39
N GLU A 4 35.88 14.83 34.94
CA GLU A 4 34.83 13.82 34.74
C GLU A 4 34.18 14.07 33.38
N GLY A 5 34.68 13.36 32.36
CA GLY A 5 34.02 13.27 31.07
C GLY A 5 32.72 12.49 31.22
N LYS A 6 31.60 13.20 31.35
CA LYS A 6 30.27 12.62 31.11
C LYS A 6 30.26 12.10 29.68
N SER A 7 30.17 10.78 29.55
CA SER A 7 29.97 10.08 28.29
C SER A 7 28.71 10.60 27.60
N ILE A 8 28.91 11.40 26.56
CA ILE A 8 27.93 11.80 25.54
C ILE A 8 28.04 10.77 24.42
N PHE A 9 27.63 9.55 24.68
CA PHE A 9 27.35 8.58 23.62
C PHE A 9 25.85 8.45 23.50
N GLY A 10 25.32 9.04 22.42
CA GLY A 10 23.94 8.90 22.01
C GLY A 10 23.56 7.42 22.01
N LYS A 11 22.39 7.11 22.56
CA LYS A 11 21.80 5.79 22.47
C LYS A 11 21.60 5.49 20.99
N SER A 12 22.56 4.82 20.36
CA SER A 12 22.37 4.18 19.08
C SER A 12 21.28 3.14 19.29
N ALA A 13 20.05 3.47 18.91
CA ALA A 13 18.95 2.54 18.95
C ALA A 13 19.27 1.42 17.95
N LEU A 14 19.66 0.27 18.48
CA LEU A 14 19.84 -0.94 17.71
C LEU A 14 18.43 -1.43 17.33
N ILE A 15 17.99 -1.12 16.11
CA ILE A 15 16.76 -1.69 15.55
C ILE A 15 17.07 -3.15 15.21
N VAL A 16 16.61 -4.07 16.06
CA VAL A 16 16.62 -5.51 15.75
C VAL A 16 15.24 -5.84 15.20
N MET A 17 15.16 -5.98 13.88
CA MET A 17 13.98 -6.45 13.16
C MET A 17 14.12 -7.95 12.95
N LEU A 18 13.19 -8.74 13.49
CA LEU A 18 12.93 -10.09 13.01
C LEU A 18 11.59 -10.07 12.29
N SER A 19 11.64 -10.01 10.96
CA SER A 19 10.48 -10.26 10.12
C SER A 19 10.48 -11.74 9.71
N PHE A 20 9.47 -12.48 10.15
CA PHE A 20 9.14 -13.76 9.52
C PHE A 20 8.06 -13.49 8.49
N THR A 21 8.43 -13.52 7.21
CA THR A 21 7.46 -13.60 6.12
C THR A 21 7.29 -15.08 5.81
N ALA A 22 6.12 -15.63 6.12
CA ALA A 22 5.81 -17.00 5.75
C ALA A 22 5.29 -17.01 4.30
N ASN A 23 6.20 -16.95 3.30
CA ASN A 23 5.88 -17.20 1.88
C ASN A 23 5.62 -18.70 1.62
N GLY A 24 5.11 -19.43 2.63
CA GLY A 24 5.09 -20.89 2.69
C GLY A 24 4.01 -21.55 1.83
N LEU A 25 3.12 -20.76 1.24
CA LEU A 25 2.15 -21.20 0.25
C LEU A 25 2.47 -20.40 -1.01
N GLY A 26 3.42 -20.87 -1.82
CA GLY A 26 3.65 -20.28 -3.15
C GLY A 26 2.33 -20.19 -3.93
N PRO A 27 2.26 -19.38 -5.01
CA PRO A 27 1.01 -19.04 -5.67
C PRO A 27 0.16 -20.28 -5.93
N ALA A 28 -1.04 -20.30 -5.35
CA ALA A 28 -1.99 -21.37 -5.56
C ALA A 28 -2.63 -21.18 -6.94
N TYR A 29 -2.17 -21.95 -7.92
CA TYR A 29 -2.77 -21.97 -9.25
C TYR A 29 -3.92 -22.96 -9.30
N ALA A 30 -5.14 -22.46 -9.50
CA ALA A 30 -6.25 -23.29 -9.93
C ALA A 30 -6.38 -23.16 -11.44
N GLN A 31 -5.82 -24.12 -12.19
CA GLN A 31 -6.03 -24.20 -13.63
C GLN A 31 -7.38 -24.87 -13.88
N GLY A 32 -8.39 -24.07 -14.19
CA GLY A 32 -9.66 -24.57 -14.72
C GLY A 32 -9.52 -24.92 -16.20
N GLU A 33 -10.65 -25.07 -16.88
CA GLU A 33 -10.74 -25.08 -18.35
C GLU A 33 -9.82 -24.00 -18.97
N LYS A 34 -9.25 -24.22 -20.16
CA LYS A 34 -8.14 -23.41 -20.74
C LYS A 34 -8.29 -21.90 -20.63
N ASP A 35 -9.52 -21.42 -20.56
CA ASP A 35 -9.90 -20.03 -20.53
C ASP A 35 -9.98 -19.45 -19.10
N PHE A 36 -9.67 -20.22 -18.05
CA PHE A 36 -9.77 -19.80 -16.65
C PHE A 36 -8.47 -20.04 -15.87
N VAL A 37 -7.87 -18.95 -15.41
CA VAL A 37 -6.63 -18.96 -14.61
C VAL A 37 -6.86 -18.16 -13.34
N VAL A 38 -6.53 -18.75 -12.20
CA VAL A 38 -6.55 -18.08 -10.89
C VAL A 38 -5.20 -18.28 -10.21
N SER A 39 -4.67 -17.21 -9.63
CA SER A 39 -3.49 -17.22 -8.76
C SER A 39 -3.82 -16.50 -7.46
N LEU A 40 -3.35 -17.03 -6.34
CA LEU A 40 -3.48 -16.44 -5.02
C LEU A 40 -2.20 -16.63 -4.24
N ASP A 41 -1.63 -15.53 -3.75
CA ASP A 41 -0.45 -15.48 -2.89
C ASP A 41 -0.83 -14.94 -1.50
N PRO A 42 -1.12 -15.82 -0.52
CA PRO A 42 -1.42 -15.40 0.83
C PRO A 42 -0.15 -14.94 1.54
N ALA A 43 -0.25 -13.82 2.27
CA ALA A 43 0.87 -13.26 3.01
C ALA A 43 0.55 -13.13 4.49
N ALA A 44 1.55 -13.46 5.31
CA ALA A 44 1.56 -13.19 6.74
C ALA A 44 2.95 -12.69 7.15
N ARG A 45 2.98 -11.56 7.84
CA ARG A 45 4.19 -10.94 8.40
C ARG A 45 3.97 -10.71 9.88
N TYR A 46 4.95 -11.10 10.69
CA TYR A 46 5.03 -10.63 12.08
C TYR A 46 6.28 -9.79 12.24
N SER A 47 6.17 -8.62 12.86
CA SER A 47 7.30 -7.76 13.14
C SER A 47 7.25 -7.22 14.56
N PHE A 48 8.41 -7.29 15.22
CA PHE A 48 8.63 -6.73 16.53
C PHE A 48 9.84 -5.81 16.46
N VAL A 49 9.73 -4.62 17.04
CA VAL A 49 10.77 -3.61 17.06
C VAL A 49 11.15 -3.35 18.50
N LYS A 50 12.47 -3.33 18.77
CA LYS A 50 13.00 -2.89 20.06
C LYS A 50 13.71 -1.57 19.86
N GLY A 51 13.13 -0.46 20.33
CA GLY A 51 13.73 0.85 20.21
C GLY A 51 12.71 1.93 19.82
N ASP A 52 12.93 2.52 18.65
CA ASP A 52 12.13 3.64 18.13
C ASP A 52 11.14 3.11 17.08
N GLU A 53 9.93 2.80 17.54
CA GLU A 53 8.85 2.23 16.71
C GLU A 53 8.33 3.25 15.69
N GLU A 54 8.32 4.53 16.04
CA GLU A 54 7.91 5.62 15.15
C GLU A 54 8.85 5.72 13.93
N LYS A 55 10.17 5.69 14.15
CA LYS A 55 11.15 5.62 13.06
C LYS A 55 10.99 4.39 12.18
N PHE A 56 10.65 3.24 12.79
CA PHE A 56 10.39 2.03 12.03
C PHE A 56 9.20 2.23 11.08
N ARG A 57 8.07 2.73 11.59
CA ARG A 57 6.87 2.99 10.77
C ARG A 57 7.13 3.97 9.64
N VAL A 58 7.91 5.02 9.89
CA VAL A 58 8.24 6.03 8.89
C VAL A 58 9.16 5.48 7.79
N HIS A 59 10.12 4.61 8.14
CA HIS A 59 11.05 4.03 7.17
C HIS A 59 10.48 2.83 6.40
N HIS A 60 9.65 2.02 7.06
CA HIS A 60 9.12 0.78 6.49
C HIS A 60 7.68 0.90 5.99
N TRP A 61 7.02 2.02 6.26
CA TRP A 61 5.59 2.25 5.97
C TRP A 61 4.69 1.13 6.49
N ALA A 62 5.08 0.58 7.64
CA ALA A 62 4.57 -0.67 8.16
C ALA A 62 4.51 -0.58 9.68
N LYS A 63 3.42 -1.07 10.29
CA LYS A 63 3.29 -1.15 11.75
C LYS A 63 4.05 -2.36 12.28
N GLU A 64 4.52 -2.25 13.52
CA GLU A 64 5.13 -3.33 14.31
C GLU A 64 4.05 -4.24 14.91
N ASN A 65 3.43 -5.03 14.06
CA ASN A 65 2.36 -5.94 14.45
C ASN A 65 2.37 -7.22 13.60
N PHE A 66 1.38 -8.05 13.85
CA PHE A 66 0.97 -9.08 12.89
C PHE A 66 0.22 -8.41 11.75
N VAL A 67 0.57 -8.77 10.54
CA VAL A 67 -0.11 -8.38 9.31
C VAL A 67 -0.49 -9.66 8.57
N GLY A 68 -1.79 -9.80 8.30
CA GLY A 68 -2.32 -10.86 7.45
C GLY A 68 -2.97 -10.30 6.20
N GLY A 69 -2.91 -11.07 5.10
CA GLY A 69 -3.59 -10.67 3.90
C GLY A 69 -3.27 -11.51 2.68
N VAL A 70 -3.51 -10.91 1.53
CA VAL A 70 -3.20 -11.45 0.21
C VAL A 70 -2.21 -10.48 -0.42
N GLN A 71 -0.98 -10.93 -0.66
CA GLN A 71 0.04 -10.10 -1.30
C GLN A 71 -0.25 -9.92 -2.77
N ASP A 72 -0.78 -10.94 -3.44
CA ASP A 72 -1.19 -10.85 -4.83
C ASP A 72 -2.34 -11.84 -5.08
N PHE A 73 -3.37 -11.40 -5.79
CA PHE A 73 -4.33 -12.29 -6.43
C PHE A 73 -4.49 -11.89 -7.89
N SER A 74 -4.74 -12.87 -8.74
CA SER A 74 -5.16 -12.62 -10.11
C SER A 74 -6.17 -13.66 -10.55
N LEU A 75 -7.14 -13.22 -11.35
CA LEU A 75 -8.13 -14.03 -12.01
C LEU A 75 -8.24 -13.55 -13.44
N LYS A 76 -8.11 -14.48 -14.38
CA LYS A 76 -8.33 -14.28 -15.80
C LYS A 76 -9.35 -15.29 -16.27
N LYS A 77 -10.45 -14.78 -16.85
CA LYS A 77 -11.46 -15.59 -17.53
C LYS A 77 -11.67 -15.07 -18.94
N GLU A 78 -11.21 -15.81 -19.94
CA GLU A 78 -11.53 -15.57 -21.34
C GLU A 78 -12.90 -16.20 -21.68
N ASN A 79 -13.54 -15.69 -22.72
CA ASN A 79 -14.81 -16.20 -23.26
C ASN A 79 -15.91 -16.39 -22.21
N LEU A 80 -16.01 -15.48 -21.24
CA LEU A 80 -17.03 -15.51 -20.18
C LEU A 80 -18.45 -15.54 -20.77
N ALA A 81 -18.67 -14.78 -21.84
CA ALA A 81 -19.88 -14.80 -22.64
C ALA A 81 -19.56 -14.32 -24.06
N GLY A 82 -19.37 -15.26 -24.99
CA GLY A 82 -18.93 -14.94 -26.35
C GLY A 82 -17.51 -14.38 -26.34
N ASP A 83 -17.35 -13.13 -26.79
CA ASP A 83 -16.09 -12.39 -26.88
C ASP A 83 -15.73 -11.60 -25.61
N LEU A 84 -16.52 -11.73 -24.54
CA LEU A 84 -16.28 -11.06 -23.27
C LEU A 84 -15.19 -11.77 -22.45
N SER A 85 -14.14 -11.04 -22.09
CA SER A 85 -13.07 -11.47 -21.19
C SER A 85 -13.05 -10.64 -19.90
N LEU A 86 -12.76 -11.29 -18.78
CA LEU A 86 -12.67 -10.73 -17.45
C LEU A 86 -11.25 -10.88 -16.93
N PHE A 87 -10.70 -9.79 -16.41
CA PHE A 87 -9.41 -9.75 -15.72
C PHE A 87 -9.61 -9.05 -14.38
N MET A 88 -9.13 -9.68 -13.32
CA MET A 88 -9.14 -9.12 -11.98
C MET A 88 -7.77 -9.35 -11.36
N GLU A 89 -7.25 -8.33 -10.69
CA GLU A 89 -6.00 -8.44 -9.94
C GLU A 89 -6.03 -7.52 -8.73
N GLY A 90 -5.17 -7.79 -7.76
CA GLY A 90 -5.05 -6.90 -6.62
C GLY A 90 -4.27 -7.52 -5.47
N HIS A 91 -4.23 -6.78 -4.38
CA HIS A 91 -3.64 -7.18 -3.11
C HIS A 91 -4.39 -6.52 -1.97
N ALA A 92 -4.36 -7.15 -0.80
CA ALA A 92 -5.03 -6.65 0.39
C ALA A 92 -4.26 -7.06 1.64
N LEU A 93 -3.50 -6.12 2.19
CA LEU A 93 -2.85 -6.22 3.50
C LEU A 93 -3.65 -5.32 4.46
N VAL A 94 -4.72 -5.88 5.02
CA VAL A 94 -5.76 -5.13 5.75
C VAL A 94 -5.20 -4.40 6.96
N ASP A 95 -4.28 -5.03 7.71
CA ASP A 95 -3.70 -4.45 8.92
C ASP A 95 -2.76 -3.25 8.63
N GLU A 96 -2.33 -3.08 7.37
CA GLU A 96 -1.48 -1.96 6.92
C GLU A 96 -2.22 -0.95 6.06
N ASN A 97 -3.52 -1.15 5.88
CA ASN A 97 -4.35 -0.40 4.92
C ASN A 97 -3.76 -0.36 3.51
N ASP A 98 -3.00 -1.38 3.09
CA ASP A 98 -2.42 -1.46 1.75
C ASP A 98 -3.32 -2.34 0.87
N LEU A 99 -4.22 -1.67 0.16
CA LEU A 99 -5.28 -2.27 -0.65
C LEU A 99 -5.15 -1.81 -2.09
N LYS A 100 -5.22 -2.75 -3.02
CA LYS A 100 -5.31 -2.46 -4.44
C LYS A 100 -6.20 -3.48 -5.12
N GLY A 101 -7.04 -3.00 -6.04
CA GLY A 101 -7.88 -3.84 -6.87
C GLY A 101 -8.02 -3.24 -8.25
N SER A 102 -7.92 -4.08 -9.27
CA SER A 102 -8.25 -3.75 -10.65
C SER A 102 -9.22 -4.78 -11.19
N LEU A 103 -10.25 -4.31 -11.88
CA LEU A 103 -11.24 -5.11 -12.59
C LEU A 103 -11.32 -4.58 -14.02
N ARG A 104 -11.04 -5.42 -15.01
CA ARG A 104 -11.18 -5.11 -16.42
C ARG A 104 -12.10 -6.10 -17.10
N LEU A 105 -13.08 -5.56 -17.82
CA LEU A 105 -13.95 -6.28 -18.74
C LEU A 105 -13.60 -5.85 -20.16
N ASP A 106 -13.25 -6.81 -20.99
CA ASP A 106 -12.82 -6.60 -22.37
C ASP A 106 -13.81 -7.32 -23.30
N ARG A 107 -14.30 -6.64 -24.33
CA ARG A 107 -15.25 -7.23 -25.28
C ARG A 107 -14.67 -7.10 -26.68
N GLY A 108 -13.94 -8.15 -27.09
CA GLY A 108 -13.40 -8.31 -28.44
C GLY A 108 -12.90 -7.00 -29.06
N GLU A 109 -13.47 -6.64 -30.22
CA GLU A 109 -13.13 -5.42 -30.95
C GLU A 109 -13.95 -4.19 -30.53
N LEU A 110 -14.87 -4.33 -29.57
CA LEU A 110 -15.75 -3.24 -29.12
C LEU A 110 -15.11 -2.36 -28.05
N GLY A 111 -14.06 -2.86 -27.39
CA GLY A 111 -13.28 -2.12 -26.39
C GLY A 111 -13.40 -2.70 -24.98
N PHE A 112 -13.26 -1.85 -23.97
CA PHE A 112 -13.15 -2.30 -22.58
C PHE A 112 -13.69 -1.32 -21.55
N ILE A 113 -13.96 -1.83 -20.35
CA ILE A 113 -14.21 -1.03 -19.14
C ILE A 113 -13.25 -1.52 -18.05
N ARG A 114 -12.62 -0.59 -17.35
CA ARG A 114 -11.71 -0.84 -16.22
C ARG A 114 -12.14 -0.03 -15.00
N PHE A 115 -12.09 -0.69 -13.84
CA PHE A 115 -12.28 -0.10 -12.54
C PHE A 115 -11.02 -0.35 -11.72
N ASP A 116 -10.43 0.71 -11.18
CA ASP A 116 -9.25 0.62 -10.32
C ASP A 116 -9.54 1.26 -8.96
N TYR A 117 -9.07 0.60 -7.91
CA TYR A 117 -9.08 1.08 -6.53
C TYR A 117 -7.70 0.88 -5.92
N GLU A 118 -7.22 1.88 -5.20
CA GLU A 118 -5.94 1.84 -4.50
C GLU A 118 -6.06 2.67 -3.23
N GLU A 119 -5.60 2.13 -2.11
CA GLU A 119 -5.56 2.77 -0.82
C GLU A 119 -4.32 2.32 -0.06
N PHE A 120 -3.58 3.25 0.53
CA PHE A 120 -2.40 2.95 1.35
C PHE A 120 -2.18 4.00 2.43
N SER A 121 -1.64 3.57 3.58
CA SER A 121 -1.25 4.45 4.68
C SER A 121 0.20 4.94 4.56
N ARG A 122 0.42 6.21 4.91
CA ARG A 122 1.76 6.80 5.13
C ARG A 122 1.91 7.31 6.55
N PHE A 123 3.02 6.94 7.18
CA PHE A 123 3.36 7.36 8.53
C PHE A 123 4.36 8.51 8.52
N TYR A 124 4.21 9.44 9.47
CA TYR A 124 5.13 10.56 9.70
C TYR A 124 5.53 10.63 11.18
N GLU A 125 6.74 11.13 11.45
CA GLU A 125 7.15 11.46 12.82
C GLU A 125 6.31 12.64 13.36
N GLY A 126 5.78 12.52 14.57
CA GLY A 126 5.08 13.53 15.38
C GLY A 126 6.01 14.56 16.02
N THR A 127 7.32 14.36 15.95
CA THR A 127 8.32 15.39 16.29
C THR A 127 8.56 16.30 15.08
N GLY A 128 8.04 17.52 15.13
CA GLY A 128 8.42 18.57 14.19
C GLY A 128 9.94 18.74 14.20
N GLY A 129 10.58 18.54 13.04
CA GLY A 129 12.04 18.41 12.93
C GLY A 129 12.84 19.40 13.80
N VAL A 130 13.77 18.87 14.60
CA VAL A 130 14.55 19.68 15.56
C VAL A 130 15.66 20.44 14.86
N TYR A 131 15.64 21.77 14.94
CA TYR A 131 16.80 22.59 14.57
C TYR A 131 17.89 22.45 15.66
N ARG A 132 18.91 21.63 15.37
CA ARG A 132 19.98 21.20 16.30
C ARG A 132 20.78 22.33 17.00
N ARG A 133 20.56 23.60 16.68
CA ARG A 133 21.22 24.74 17.34
C ARG A 133 20.50 25.18 18.64
N PHE A 134 19.27 24.72 18.88
CA PHE A 134 18.50 25.08 20.07
C PHE A 134 17.98 23.83 20.82
N ASN A 135 18.84 23.24 21.66
CA ASN A 135 18.48 22.07 22.48
C ASN A 135 17.54 22.39 23.66
N ALA A 136 17.19 23.67 23.85
CA ALA A 136 16.37 24.16 24.95
C ALA A 136 14.86 24.23 24.63
N LEU A 137 14.49 24.02 23.36
CA LEU A 137 13.08 23.97 22.95
C LEU A 137 12.58 22.54 23.16
N ARG A 138 11.77 22.33 24.21
CA ARG A 138 11.00 21.10 24.34
C ARG A 138 10.05 21.04 23.15
N VAL A 139 10.26 20.08 22.27
CA VAL A 139 9.28 19.75 21.23
C VAL A 139 8.09 19.16 21.97
N ASN A 140 6.91 19.71 21.73
CA ASN A 140 5.70 19.02 22.15
C ASN A 140 5.62 17.77 21.27
N GLU A 141 5.84 16.60 21.87
CA GLU A 141 5.45 15.34 21.25
C GLU A 141 3.93 15.42 21.05
N LEU A 142 3.48 15.37 19.80
CA LEU A 142 2.05 15.16 19.55
C LEU A 142 1.73 13.74 20.03
N GLU A 143 0.77 13.60 20.94
CA GLU A 143 0.30 12.30 21.42
C GLU A 143 -0.44 11.50 20.33
N GLU A 144 -0.71 12.11 19.17
CA GLU A 144 -1.45 11.51 18.06
C GLU A 144 -0.51 11.00 16.96
N GLU A 145 -0.72 9.75 16.54
CA GLU A 145 -0.05 9.15 15.39
C GLU A 145 -0.40 9.93 14.12
N LEU A 146 0.60 10.50 13.46
CA LEU A 146 0.43 11.17 12.16
C LEU A 146 0.34 10.13 11.04
N GLU A 147 -0.78 9.42 11.00
CA GLU A 147 -1.17 8.56 9.89
C GLU A 147 -1.90 9.37 8.82
N LEU A 148 -1.60 9.06 7.56
CA LEU A 148 -2.22 9.64 6.40
C LEU A 148 -2.64 8.54 5.43
N GLU A 149 -3.95 8.37 5.27
CA GLU A 149 -4.57 7.48 4.31
C GLU A 149 -4.66 8.19 2.96
N ILE A 150 -4.14 7.56 1.92
CA ILE A 150 -4.16 8.07 0.55
C ILE A 150 -4.90 7.05 -0.29
N GLY A 151 -5.92 7.50 -1.02
CA GLY A 151 -6.69 6.62 -1.89
C GLY A 151 -6.99 7.20 -3.26
N ARG A 152 -7.26 6.30 -4.20
CA ARG A 152 -7.55 6.56 -5.60
C ARG A 152 -8.62 5.60 -6.09
N LEU A 153 -9.63 6.17 -6.74
CA LEU A 153 -10.65 5.43 -7.46
C LEU A 153 -10.65 5.91 -8.90
N ALA A 154 -10.57 4.99 -9.86
CA ALA A 154 -10.64 5.31 -11.27
C ALA A 154 -11.63 4.40 -12.02
N VAL A 155 -12.30 4.98 -13.01
CA VAL A 155 -13.16 4.27 -13.96
C VAL A 155 -12.76 4.72 -15.35
N GLU A 156 -12.38 3.75 -16.18
CA GLU A 156 -11.99 3.96 -17.57
C GLU A 156 -12.90 3.14 -18.48
N ALA A 157 -13.37 3.74 -19.57
CA ALA A 157 -14.11 3.04 -20.61
C ALA A 157 -13.58 3.47 -21.98
N VAL A 158 -13.27 2.50 -22.82
CA VAL A 158 -12.84 2.71 -24.19
C VAL A 158 -13.77 1.95 -25.10
N LEU A 159 -14.29 2.65 -26.11
CA LEU A 159 -15.18 2.11 -27.11
C LEU A 159 -14.53 2.24 -28.49
N THR A 160 -14.49 1.13 -29.19
CA THR A 160 -13.97 1.04 -30.54
C THR A 160 -15.11 0.75 -31.50
N PHE A 161 -15.17 1.53 -32.58
CA PHE A 161 -16.22 1.45 -33.58
C PHE A 161 -15.60 1.23 -34.95
N GLU A 162 -16.18 0.33 -35.74
CA GLU A 162 -15.71 0.10 -37.10
C GLU A 162 -15.88 1.37 -37.94
N ASN A 163 -14.79 1.85 -38.56
CA ASN A 163 -14.74 3.08 -39.38
C ASN A 163 -14.95 4.42 -38.64
N PHE A 164 -14.97 4.43 -37.31
CA PHE A 164 -15.07 5.65 -36.50
C PHE A 164 -13.87 5.76 -35.53
N PRO A 165 -13.55 6.97 -35.04
CA PRO A 165 -12.49 7.14 -34.05
C PRO A 165 -12.83 6.42 -32.75
N GLU A 166 -11.79 5.92 -32.07
CA GLU A 166 -11.88 5.38 -30.72
C GLU A 166 -12.32 6.47 -29.74
N LEU A 167 -13.27 6.13 -28.85
CA LEU A 167 -13.75 7.03 -27.80
C LEU A 167 -13.32 6.49 -26.45
N GLY A 168 -12.45 7.23 -25.76
CA GLY A 168 -12.01 6.94 -24.39
C GLY A 168 -12.60 7.93 -23.39
N PHE A 169 -13.07 7.40 -22.26
CA PHE A 169 -13.50 8.17 -21.09
C PHE A 169 -12.74 7.68 -19.87
N LEU A 170 -12.17 8.61 -19.10
CA LEU A 170 -11.51 8.34 -17.83
C LEU A 170 -12.03 9.30 -16.77
N TYR A 171 -12.46 8.74 -15.65
CA TYR A 171 -12.75 9.46 -14.43
C TYR A 171 -11.81 8.96 -13.33
N GLU A 172 -11.07 9.88 -12.69
CA GLU A 172 -10.22 9.57 -11.55
C GLU A 172 -10.56 10.50 -10.37
N ARG A 173 -10.68 9.92 -9.18
CA ARG A 173 -10.84 10.64 -7.92
C ARG A 173 -9.74 10.22 -6.96
N ARG A 174 -8.99 11.19 -6.47
CA ARG A 174 -8.02 11.00 -5.37
C ARG A 174 -8.58 11.57 -4.09
N PHE A 175 -8.36 10.87 -2.98
CA PHE A 175 -8.73 11.31 -1.65
C PHE A 175 -7.58 11.09 -0.70
N LYS A 176 -7.58 11.86 0.38
CA LYS A 176 -6.54 11.85 1.39
C LYS A 176 -7.17 12.23 2.73
N ASP A 177 -7.02 11.36 3.72
CA ASP A 177 -7.52 11.55 5.08
C ASP A 177 -6.41 11.32 6.10
N GLY A 178 -6.50 11.92 7.28
CA GLY A 178 -5.53 11.69 8.36
C GLY A 178 -5.20 12.90 9.23
N ALA A 179 -4.45 12.64 10.30
CA ALA A 179 -4.18 13.58 11.39
C ALA A 179 -3.17 14.70 11.02
N LYS A 180 -2.50 14.58 9.87
CA LYS A 180 -1.55 15.61 9.40
C LYS A 180 -2.28 16.76 8.70
N SER A 181 -2.06 17.97 9.21
CA SER A 181 -2.64 19.23 8.72
C SER A 181 -2.71 19.32 7.19
N ARG A 182 -3.92 19.55 6.66
CA ARG A 182 -4.33 19.54 5.24
C ARG A 182 -3.82 20.75 4.44
N LEU A 183 -2.66 21.30 4.78
CA LEU A 183 -2.13 22.54 4.20
C LEU A 183 -1.17 22.26 3.03
N THR A 184 -1.62 21.49 2.04
CA THR A 184 -0.94 21.44 0.74
C THR A 184 -2.01 21.31 -0.34
N TRP A 185 -2.09 22.33 -1.17
CA TRP A 185 -2.99 22.49 -2.31
C TRP A 185 -2.38 21.91 -3.58
#